data_AF-A0A645EZR6-F1
#
_entry.id   AF-A0A645EZR6-F1
#
_cell.length_a   1.000
_cell.length_b   1.000
_cell.length_c   1.000
_cell.angle_alpha   90.00
_cell.angle_beta   90.00
_cell.angle_gamma   90.00
#
_symmetry.space_group_name_H-M   'P 1'
#
loop_
_entity.id
_entity.type
_entity.pdbx_description
1 polymer ?
#
loop_
_entity_poly.entity_id
_entity_poly.type
_entity_poly.pdbx_seq_one_letter_code
_entity_poly.pdbx_strand_id
1 'polypeptide(L)'
;MLKQKGLSTLGGRKVWFDPDVLRLNYDEEGLYLGEFLGSDKILVVNRDGDFYTCNFDLSNHFEPDFVRIEKYDEGKIWSAALFDADQGYAYLKRFTFDATDKAANFLGDNPDSKLFLLTDVVYPRVEAIFGGGDDFREPLEIDVEEFIGVKSFKAKGKRISNYEVKEVKELEPTRFPEPEEDENDKPSKVEIEAEEPLNINDTDLLDEITGQMSLFDD
;
A
#
# COMPACT_ATOMS: atom_id res chain seq x y z
N MET A 1 -25.46 -22.03 22.16
CA MET A 1 -25.31 -20.57 22.26
C MET A 1 -24.49 -20.11 21.06
N LEU A 2 -25.14 -19.43 20.11
CA LEU A 2 -24.46 -18.77 18.99
C LEU A 2 -23.64 -17.61 19.57
N LYS A 3 -22.31 -17.63 19.38
CA LYS A 3 -21.47 -16.46 19.60
C LYS A 3 -21.72 -15.50 18.43
N GLN A 4 -22.64 -14.57 18.64
CA GLN A 4 -22.76 -13.39 17.81
C GLN A 4 -21.45 -12.60 17.99
N LYS A 5 -20.55 -12.67 17.00
CA LYS A 5 -19.46 -11.70 16.88
C LYS A 5 -20.16 -10.34 16.78
N GLY A 6 -20.02 -9.51 17.81
CA GLY A 6 -20.42 -8.12 17.72
C GLY A 6 -19.65 -7.51 16.56
N LEU A 7 -20.33 -7.27 15.44
CA LEU A 7 -19.84 -6.34 14.44
C LEU A 7 -19.75 -5.00 15.15
N SER A 8 -18.52 -4.52 15.33
CA SER A 8 -18.22 -3.23 15.94
C SER A 8 -19.07 -2.14 15.29
N THR A 9 -19.98 -1.56 16.08
CA THR A 9 -20.77 -0.37 15.75
C THR A 9 -20.04 0.93 16.16
N LEU A 10 -18.74 0.88 16.43
CA LEU A 10 -17.91 2.07 16.62
C LEU A 10 -17.15 2.31 15.32
N GLY A 11 -17.50 3.37 14.60
CA GLY A 11 -16.69 3.86 13.49
C GLY A 11 -15.24 4.09 13.94
N GLY A 12 -14.29 3.94 13.03
CA GLY A 12 -12.89 4.18 13.36
C GLY A 12 -12.63 5.66 13.61
N ARG A 13 -11.51 5.94 14.27
CA ARG A 13 -11.07 7.30 14.56
C ARG A 13 -10.10 7.76 13.49
N LYS A 14 -10.41 8.86 12.82
CA LYS A 14 -9.46 9.51 11.92
C LYS A 14 -8.32 10.11 12.73
N VAL A 15 -7.09 9.89 12.30
CA VAL A 15 -5.87 10.31 13.00
C VAL A 15 -4.96 11.06 12.05
N TRP A 16 -4.38 12.16 12.55
CA TRP A 16 -3.37 12.94 11.86
C TRP A 16 -2.10 13.02 12.70
N PHE A 17 -0.97 13.26 12.03
CA PHE A 17 0.32 13.56 12.63
C PHE A 17 0.76 14.97 12.26
N ASP A 18 1.02 15.79 13.27
CA ASP A 18 1.55 17.13 13.11
C ASP A 18 3.10 17.10 13.18
N PRO A 19 3.81 17.37 12.07
CA PRO A 19 5.27 17.35 12.03
C PRO A 19 5.92 18.54 12.76
N ASP A 20 5.19 19.63 13.04
CA ASP A 20 5.75 20.81 13.71
C ASP A 20 5.91 20.58 15.22
N VAL A 21 5.02 19.79 15.82
CA VAL A 21 5.04 19.45 17.26
C VAL A 21 5.33 17.98 17.55
N LEU A 22 5.48 17.16 16.50
CA LEU A 22 5.79 15.73 16.56
C LEU A 22 4.78 14.92 17.39
N ARG A 23 3.49 15.18 17.19
CA ARG A 23 2.39 14.53 17.91
C ARG A 23 1.24 14.14 17.01
N LEU A 24 0.46 13.17 17.48
CA LEU A 24 -0.83 12.86 16.88
C LEU A 24 -1.87 13.90 17.28
N ASN A 25 -2.88 14.08 16.42
CA ASN A 25 -4.09 14.86 16.71
C ASN A 25 -5.31 14.24 16.01
N TYR A 26 -6.48 14.78 16.32
CA TYR A 26 -7.76 14.41 15.70
C TYR A 26 -8.48 15.62 15.09
N ASP A 27 -7.76 16.74 14.95
CA ASP A 27 -8.28 18.06 14.60
C ASP A 27 -8.06 18.38 13.10
N GLU A 28 -7.71 17.37 12.31
CA GLU A 28 -7.43 17.46 10.87
C GLU A 28 -6.19 18.29 10.51
N GLU A 29 -5.24 18.43 11.43
CA GLU A 29 -3.99 19.19 11.25
C GLU A 29 -2.81 18.27 10.88
N GLY A 30 -2.05 18.65 9.87
CA GLY A 30 -0.86 17.91 9.43
C GLY A 30 -1.17 16.74 8.48
N LEU A 31 -0.42 15.65 8.63
CA LEU A 31 -0.46 14.49 7.75
C LEU A 31 -1.56 13.52 8.18
N TYR A 32 -2.52 13.25 7.30
CA TYR A 32 -3.55 12.24 7.56
C TYR A 32 -2.95 10.84 7.56
N LEU A 33 -3.06 10.12 8.68
CA LEU A 33 -2.53 8.76 8.80
C LEU A 33 -3.57 7.68 8.44
N GLY A 34 -4.86 8.02 8.47
CA GLY A 34 -5.96 7.10 8.18
C GLY A 34 -7.01 7.05 9.28
N GLU A 35 -7.98 6.15 9.09
CA GLU A 35 -9.00 5.82 10.09
C GLU A 35 -8.57 4.56 10.86
N PHE A 36 -8.58 4.63 12.19
CA PHE A 36 -8.05 3.61 13.08
C PHE A 36 -9.15 2.93 13.89
N LEU A 37 -9.14 1.60 13.90
CA LEU A 37 -9.87 0.76 14.82
C LEU A 37 -9.01 0.42 16.04
N GLY A 38 -9.62 -0.13 17.10
CA GLY A 38 -8.94 -0.35 18.38
C GLY A 38 -7.70 -1.27 18.33
N SER A 39 -7.55 -2.12 17.31
CA SER A 39 -6.38 -2.98 17.11
C SER A 39 -5.31 -2.39 16.19
N ASP A 40 -5.61 -1.27 15.51
CA ASP A 40 -4.71 -0.69 14.53
C ASP A 40 -3.51 -0.04 15.19
N LYS A 41 -2.40 -0.01 14.46
CA LYS A 41 -1.10 0.48 14.93
C LYS A 41 -0.55 1.51 13.97
N ILE A 42 0.35 2.34 14.48
CA ILE A 42 1.17 3.26 13.70
C ILE A 42 2.55 2.64 13.56
N LEU A 43 3.10 2.63 12.35
CA LEU A 43 4.50 2.35 12.07
C LEU A 43 5.28 3.65 12.14
N VAL A 44 6.39 3.63 12.88
CA VAL A 44 7.38 4.71 12.93
C VAL A 44 8.70 4.15 12.43
N VAL A 45 9.35 4.87 11.52
CA VAL A 45 10.65 4.54 10.96
C VAL A 45 11.55 5.77 10.99
N ASN A 46 12.73 5.64 11.59
CA ASN A 46 13.74 6.69 11.74
C ASN A 46 14.87 6.55 10.71
N ARG A 47 15.65 7.63 10.56
CA ARG A 47 16.70 7.74 9.55
C ARG A 47 17.89 6.81 9.79
N ASP A 48 18.14 6.46 11.04
CA ASP A 48 19.15 5.51 11.50
C ASP A 48 18.72 4.03 11.37
N GLY A 49 17.51 3.79 10.86
CA GLY A 49 16.99 2.45 10.64
C GLY A 49 16.17 1.89 11.80
N ASP A 50 16.03 2.63 12.90
CA ASP A 50 15.16 2.20 13.98
C ASP A 50 13.71 2.28 13.53
N PHE A 51 12.94 1.25 13.90
CA PHE A 51 11.52 1.20 13.66
C PHE A 51 10.80 0.52 14.81
N TYR A 52 9.54 0.90 14.98
CA TYR A 52 8.64 0.28 15.94
C TYR A 52 7.18 0.55 15.53
N THR A 53 6.28 -0.14 16.22
CA THR A 53 4.85 0.09 16.13
C THR A 53 4.29 0.53 17.47
N CYS A 54 3.38 1.50 17.43
CA CYS A 54 2.70 2.01 18.62
C CYS A 54 1.18 2.09 18.41
N ASN A 55 0.44 2.37 19.48
CA ASN A 55 -0.99 2.71 19.37
C ASN A 55 -1.15 4.14 18.81
N PHE A 56 -2.39 4.62 18.69
CA PHE A 56 -2.72 5.95 18.20
C PHE A 56 -3.15 6.92 19.33
N ASP A 57 -2.55 6.79 20.50
CA ASP A 57 -2.80 7.66 21.66
C ASP A 57 -2.12 9.02 21.51
N LEU A 58 -2.81 10.12 21.88
CA LEU A 58 -2.28 11.50 21.76
C LEU A 58 -1.09 11.79 22.69
N SER A 59 -0.85 10.94 23.69
CA SER A 59 0.32 11.02 24.55
C SER A 59 1.61 10.58 23.87
N ASN A 60 1.53 9.89 22.72
CA ASN A 60 2.70 9.53 21.93
C ASN A 60 3.43 10.79 21.44
N HIS A 61 4.76 10.76 21.54
CA HIS A 61 5.66 11.81 21.10
C HIS A 61 6.70 11.16 20.21
N PHE A 62 6.88 11.68 19.00
CA PHE A 62 7.80 11.12 18.01
C PHE A 62 9.11 11.89 17.96
N GLU A 63 10.15 11.24 17.46
CA GLU A 63 11.46 11.85 17.27
C GLU A 63 11.50 12.64 15.95
N PRO A 64 12.27 13.73 15.87
CA PRO A 64 12.31 14.60 14.69
C PRO A 64 13.00 14.00 13.46
N ASP A 65 13.74 12.90 13.62
CA ASP A 65 14.53 12.25 12.57
C ASP A 65 13.77 11.12 11.85
N PHE A 66 12.44 11.13 11.98
CA PHE A 66 11.57 10.19 11.28
C PHE A 66 11.72 10.30 9.76
N VAL A 67 11.66 9.15 9.09
CA VAL A 67 11.53 9.01 7.63
C VAL A 67 10.11 8.64 7.25
N ARG A 68 9.41 7.89 8.11
CA ARG A 68 8.01 7.52 7.90
C ARG A 68 7.26 7.42 9.22
N ILE A 69 6.07 7.99 9.24
CA ILE A 69 5.04 7.77 10.26
C ILE A 69 3.73 7.53 9.50
N GLU A 70 3.19 6.32 9.58
CA GLU A 70 1.96 5.95 8.87
C GLU A 70 1.19 4.84 9.59
N LYS A 71 -0.05 4.58 9.18
CA LYS A 71 -0.79 3.41 9.65
C LYS A 71 -0.04 2.14 9.25
N TYR A 72 0.20 1.26 10.21
CA TYR A 72 0.91 0.00 10.00
C TYR A 72 0.08 -0.96 9.14
N ASP A 73 0.73 -1.53 8.14
CA ASP A 73 0.23 -2.59 7.27
C ASP A 73 1.26 -3.72 7.24
N GLU A 74 0.86 -4.91 7.68
CA GLU A 74 1.71 -6.10 7.76
C GLU A 74 2.10 -6.67 6.38
N GLY A 75 1.29 -6.40 5.36
CA GLY A 75 1.52 -6.87 3.99
C GLY A 75 2.37 -5.92 3.15
N LYS A 76 2.60 -4.68 3.63
CA LYS A 76 3.29 -3.65 2.86
C LYS A 76 4.77 -3.98 2.67
N ILE A 77 5.17 -4.11 1.41
CA ILE A 77 6.55 -4.40 1.03
C ILE A 77 7.32 -3.08 0.91
N TRP A 78 8.45 -3.03 1.58
CA TRP A 78 9.41 -1.95 1.56
C TRP A 78 10.66 -2.35 0.81
N SER A 79 11.25 -1.40 0.10
CA SER A 79 12.59 -1.49 -0.48
C SER A 79 13.51 -0.48 0.19
N ALA A 80 14.65 -0.94 0.68
CA ALA A 80 15.66 -0.08 1.29
C ALA A 80 17.00 -0.22 0.56
N ALA A 81 17.54 0.91 0.11
CA ALA A 81 18.93 1.03 -0.30
C ALA A 81 19.73 1.63 0.85
N LEU A 82 20.84 0.99 1.22
CA LEU A 82 21.62 1.35 2.39
C LEU A 82 23.11 1.11 2.16
N PHE A 83 23.94 1.82 2.91
CA PHE A 83 25.35 1.50 3.10
C PHE A 83 25.51 0.62 4.34
N ASP A 84 26.09 -0.56 4.17
CA ASP A 84 26.43 -1.49 5.26
C ASP A 84 27.88 -1.26 5.65
N ALA A 85 28.10 -0.63 6.81
CA ALA A 85 29.44 -0.24 7.27
C ALA A 85 30.32 -1.43 7.68
N ASP A 86 29.73 -2.55 8.11
CA ASP A 86 30.49 -3.77 8.42
C ASP A 86 31.12 -4.37 7.15
N GLN A 87 30.59 -4.00 5.99
CA GLN A 87 30.95 -4.59 4.70
C GLN A 87 31.62 -3.60 3.78
N GLY A 88 31.39 -2.31 4.00
CA GLY A 88 31.93 -1.23 3.19
C GLY A 88 31.30 -1.10 1.81
N TYR A 89 30.07 -1.60 1.60
CA TYR A 89 29.38 -1.54 0.31
C TYR A 89 27.91 -1.17 0.46
N ALA A 90 27.32 -0.67 -0.62
CA ALA A 90 25.90 -0.43 -0.71
C ALA A 90 25.12 -1.73 -1.03
N TYR A 91 23.99 -1.89 -0.35
CA TYR A 91 23.08 -3.02 -0.46
C TYR A 91 21.66 -2.52 -0.73
N LEU A 92 20.91 -3.36 -1.44
CA LEU A 92 19.48 -3.19 -1.67
C LEU A 92 18.76 -4.40 -1.08
N LYS A 93 17.66 -4.16 -0.36
CA LYS A 93 16.83 -5.22 0.21
C LYS A 93 15.34 -4.91 0.13
N ARG A 94 14.53 -5.96 0.09
CA ARG A 94 13.07 -5.90 0.14
C ARG A 94 12.54 -6.70 1.32
N PHE A 95 11.58 -6.17 2.06
CA PHE A 95 11.05 -6.78 3.28
C PHE A 95 9.70 -6.19 3.68
N THR A 96 9.00 -6.84 4.61
CA THR A 96 7.90 -6.26 5.38
C THR A 96 8.41 -5.91 6.79
N PHE A 97 7.85 -4.88 7.42
CA PHE A 97 8.13 -4.61 8.83
C PHE A 97 7.31 -5.56 9.71
N ASP A 98 7.95 -6.12 10.74
CA ASP A 98 7.24 -6.89 11.77
C ASP A 98 6.72 -5.96 12.86
N ALA A 99 5.47 -6.12 13.28
CA ALA A 99 4.93 -5.35 14.40
C ALA A 99 5.72 -5.63 15.70
N THR A 100 6.28 -4.59 16.29
CA THR A 100 7.04 -4.65 17.54
C THR A 100 6.79 -3.39 18.37
N ASP A 101 6.65 -3.54 19.69
CA ASP A 101 6.56 -2.41 20.64
C ASP A 101 7.93 -1.91 21.08
N LYS A 102 8.97 -2.72 20.85
CA LYS A 102 10.37 -2.38 21.09
C LYS A 102 11.03 -1.94 19.78
N ALA A 103 11.90 -0.94 19.88
CA ALA A 103 12.74 -0.54 18.76
C ALA A 103 13.51 -1.75 18.21
N ALA A 104 13.41 -1.93 16.90
CA ALA A 104 14.19 -2.85 16.10
C ALA A 104 14.87 -2.06 14.99
N ASN A 105 16.02 -2.54 14.51
CA ASN A 105 16.76 -1.83 13.48
C ASN A 105 16.84 -2.67 12.19
N PHE A 106 16.60 -2.04 11.03
CA PHE A 106 16.73 -2.70 9.74
C PHE A 106 18.05 -2.38 9.01
N LEU A 107 18.82 -1.39 9.41
CA LEU A 107 20.17 -1.15 8.86
C LEU A 107 21.25 -2.06 9.46
N GLY A 108 21.02 -2.60 10.66
CA GLY A 108 21.95 -3.43 11.42
C GLY A 108 22.45 -2.73 12.68
N ASP A 109 23.41 -3.33 13.39
CA ASP A 109 23.87 -2.83 14.69
C ASP A 109 24.98 -1.76 14.57
N ASN A 110 25.58 -1.61 13.39
CA ASN A 110 26.70 -0.68 13.18
C ASN A 110 26.16 0.75 12.94
N PRO A 111 26.48 1.72 13.82
CA PRO A 111 25.98 3.10 13.71
C PRO A 111 26.55 3.88 12.52
N ASP A 112 27.61 3.39 11.88
CA ASP A 112 28.15 3.99 10.66
C ASP A 112 27.39 3.57 9.39
N SER A 113 26.48 2.59 9.50
CA SER A 113 25.56 2.21 8.42
C SER A 113 24.57 3.35 8.15
N LYS A 114 24.20 3.54 6.88
CA LYS A 114 23.39 4.70 6.46
C LYS A 114 22.28 4.30 5.52
N LEU A 115 21.09 4.83 5.74
CA LEU A 115 19.98 4.72 4.81
C LEU A 115 20.16 5.70 3.65
N PHE A 116 20.21 5.19 2.42
CA PHE A 116 20.13 6.01 1.22
C PHE A 116 18.68 6.31 0.84
N LEU A 117 17.85 5.27 0.78
CA LEU A 117 16.46 5.34 0.32
C LEU A 117 15.61 4.29 1.05
N LEU A 118 14.39 4.66 1.43
CA LEU A 118 13.34 3.74 1.86
C LEU A 118 12.07 4.07 1.06
N THR A 119 11.51 3.08 0.37
CA THR A 119 10.32 3.25 -0.48
C THR A 119 9.36 2.08 -0.36
N ASP A 120 8.08 2.39 -0.48
CA ASP A 120 6.95 1.47 -0.52
C ASP A 120 6.32 1.35 -1.92
N VAL A 121 6.99 1.85 -2.96
CA VAL A 121 6.56 1.71 -4.35
C VAL A 121 6.53 0.23 -4.75
N VAL A 122 5.43 -0.22 -5.35
CA VAL A 122 5.17 -1.64 -5.68
C VAL A 122 6.20 -2.21 -6.67
N TYR A 123 6.53 -1.44 -7.71
CA TYR A 123 7.56 -1.77 -8.70
C TYR A 123 8.67 -0.71 -8.68
N PRO A 124 9.52 -0.70 -7.64
CA PRO A 124 10.49 0.36 -7.47
C PRO A 124 11.58 0.25 -8.53
N ARG A 125 11.95 1.40 -9.08
CA ARG A 125 13.17 1.58 -9.86
C ARG A 125 14.07 2.56 -9.13
N VAL A 126 15.37 2.27 -9.11
CA VAL A 126 16.33 3.13 -8.44
C VAL A 126 17.55 3.36 -9.31
N GLU A 127 18.19 4.50 -9.11
CA GLU A 127 19.46 4.88 -9.73
C GLU A 127 20.53 5.00 -8.63
N ALA A 128 21.58 4.19 -8.71
CA ALA A 128 22.73 4.28 -7.81
C ALA A 128 23.82 5.16 -8.44
N ILE A 129 24.12 6.28 -7.79
CA ILE A 129 25.13 7.24 -8.22
C ILE A 129 26.44 6.93 -7.51
N PHE A 130 27.50 6.71 -8.27
CA PHE A 130 28.82 6.37 -7.73
C PHE A 130 29.52 7.60 -7.14
N GLY A 131 30.41 7.34 -6.17
CA GLY A 131 31.13 8.35 -5.40
C GLY A 131 32.62 8.08 -5.31
N GLY A 132 33.31 8.92 -4.53
CA GLY A 132 34.74 8.76 -4.25
C GLY A 132 35.57 8.68 -5.53
N GLY A 133 36.42 7.66 -5.62
CA GLY A 133 37.25 7.41 -6.80
C GLY A 133 36.49 6.83 -8.00
N ASP A 134 35.20 6.54 -7.87
CA ASP A 134 34.33 5.95 -8.89
C ASP A 134 33.27 6.93 -9.41
N ASP A 135 33.32 8.21 -9.03
CA ASP A 135 32.34 9.25 -9.39
C ASP A 135 32.21 9.52 -10.90
N PHE A 136 33.24 9.17 -11.68
CA PHE A 136 33.28 9.28 -13.14
C PHE A 136 32.40 8.24 -13.86
N ARG A 137 31.90 7.24 -13.14
CA ARG A 137 31.08 6.17 -13.72
C ARG A 137 29.65 6.63 -13.96
N GLU A 138 29.03 6.09 -15.00
CA GLU A 138 27.60 6.27 -15.22
C GLU A 138 26.80 5.65 -14.06
N PRO A 139 25.70 6.30 -13.62
CA PRO A 139 24.83 5.73 -12.61
C PRO A 139 24.28 4.36 -13.01
N LEU A 140 24.05 3.51 -12.02
CA LEU A 140 23.48 2.18 -12.24
C LEU A 140 21.97 2.20 -11.97
N GLU A 141 21.16 2.04 -13.01
CA GLU A 141 19.72 1.82 -12.89
C GLU A 141 19.41 0.36 -12.51
N ILE A 142 18.43 0.18 -11.62
CA ILE A 142 18.04 -1.12 -11.07
C ILE A 142 16.51 -1.22 -11.01
N ASP A 143 15.95 -2.25 -11.65
CA ASP A 143 14.61 -2.75 -11.31
C ASP A 143 14.72 -3.57 -10.02
N VAL A 144 14.16 -3.04 -8.94
CA VAL A 144 14.38 -3.56 -7.59
C VAL A 144 13.73 -4.94 -7.40
N GLU A 145 12.61 -5.18 -8.06
CA GLU A 145 11.88 -6.45 -7.98
C GLU A 145 12.65 -7.58 -8.64
N GLU A 146 13.18 -7.35 -9.84
CA GLU A 146 14.02 -8.31 -10.55
C GLU A 146 15.38 -8.50 -9.86
N PHE A 147 15.89 -7.44 -9.22
CA PHE A 147 17.18 -7.48 -8.56
C PHE A 147 17.18 -8.34 -7.29
N ILE A 148 16.14 -8.23 -6.46
CA ILE A 148 16.02 -8.94 -5.19
C ILE A 148 14.57 -9.25 -4.84
N GLY A 149 14.31 -10.49 -4.40
CA GLY A 149 13.01 -10.88 -3.84
C GLY A 149 12.84 -10.46 -2.38
N VAL A 150 11.59 -10.48 -1.89
CA VAL A 150 11.27 -10.14 -0.49
C VAL A 150 11.95 -11.12 0.48
N LYS A 151 12.56 -10.58 1.54
CA LYS A 151 13.24 -11.28 2.64
C LYS A 151 12.76 -10.71 3.98
N SER A 152 13.33 -11.21 5.08
CA SER A 152 13.15 -10.57 6.39
C SER A 152 13.88 -9.22 6.45
N PHE A 153 13.39 -8.28 7.25
CA PHE A 153 14.09 -7.01 7.52
C PHE A 153 15.50 -7.23 8.09
N LYS A 154 15.77 -8.38 8.75
CA LYS A 154 17.12 -8.72 9.26
C LYS A 154 18.07 -9.22 8.17
N ALA A 155 17.56 -9.52 6.98
CA ALA A 155 18.40 -9.94 5.87
C ALA A 155 19.21 -8.74 5.36
N LYS A 156 20.48 -9.01 5.08
CA LYS A 156 21.42 -8.03 4.55
C LYS A 156 21.02 -7.44 3.19
N GLY A 157 20.39 -8.24 2.34
CA GLY A 157 20.07 -7.87 0.96
C GLY A 157 21.13 -8.30 -0.06
N LYS A 158 21.07 -7.68 -1.24
CA LYS A 158 21.98 -7.93 -2.37
C LYS A 158 22.83 -6.69 -2.62
N ARG A 159 24.14 -6.89 -2.80
CA ARG A 159 25.10 -5.82 -3.03
C ARG A 159 24.79 -5.13 -4.35
N ILE A 160 24.68 -3.80 -4.33
CA ILE A 160 24.41 -2.97 -5.52
C ILE A 160 25.60 -3.01 -6.48
N SER A 161 26.80 -2.75 -5.95
CA SER A 161 28.04 -2.71 -6.72
C SER A 161 29.25 -2.95 -5.82
N ASN A 162 30.40 -3.23 -6.43
CA ASN A 162 31.70 -3.24 -5.74
C ASN A 162 32.37 -1.86 -5.71
N TYR A 163 31.73 -0.84 -6.29
CA TYR A 163 32.18 0.55 -6.27
C TYR A 163 31.54 1.33 -5.13
N GLU A 164 32.17 2.45 -4.77
CA GLU A 164 31.60 3.37 -3.78
C GLU A 164 30.32 4.01 -4.35
N VAL A 165 29.21 3.87 -3.61
CA VAL A 165 27.93 4.51 -3.96
C VAL A 165 27.74 5.72 -3.05
N LYS A 166 27.57 6.89 -3.66
CA LYS A 166 27.35 8.16 -2.96
C LYS A 166 25.90 8.35 -2.54
N GLU A 167 24.99 7.98 -3.43
CA GLU A 167 23.56 8.23 -3.31
C GLU A 167 22.78 7.18 -4.09
N VAL A 168 21.57 6.87 -3.63
CA VAL A 168 20.60 6.08 -4.38
C VAL A 168 19.32 6.91 -4.49
N LYS A 169 18.87 7.15 -5.71
CA LYS A 169 17.65 7.91 -6.00
C LYS A 169 16.55 6.99 -6.47
N GLU A 170 15.32 7.32 -6.12
CA GLU A 170 14.15 6.68 -6.71
C GLU A 170 13.91 7.22 -8.12
N LEU A 171 13.57 6.32 -9.04
CA LEU A 171 13.15 6.62 -10.40
C LEU A 171 11.65 6.32 -10.55
N GLU A 172 11.00 6.96 -11.51
CA GLU A 172 9.61 6.66 -11.83
C GLU A 172 9.43 5.18 -12.22
N PRO A 173 8.41 4.50 -11.65
CA PRO A 173 8.06 3.14 -12.04
C PRO A 173 7.65 3.05 -13.50
N THR A 174 8.04 1.96 -14.16
CA THR A 174 7.61 1.65 -15.53
C THR A 174 6.37 0.75 -15.55
N ARG A 175 5.98 0.23 -14.39
CA ARG A 175 4.86 -0.68 -14.16
C ARG A 175 4.06 -0.17 -12.96
N PHE A 176 2.75 -0.37 -13.00
CA PHE A 176 1.83 -0.01 -11.92
C PHE A 176 0.96 -1.23 -11.58
N PRO A 177 0.59 -1.41 -10.30
CA PRO A 177 -0.32 -2.48 -9.92
C PRO A 177 -1.64 -2.34 -10.69
N GLU A 178 -2.25 -3.47 -11.04
CA GLU A 178 -3.62 -3.45 -11.55
C GLU A 178 -4.54 -2.86 -10.47
N PRO A 179 -5.56 -2.06 -10.85
CA PRO A 179 -6.55 -1.59 -9.89
C PRO A 179 -7.17 -2.79 -9.18
N GLU A 180 -7.25 -2.76 -7.85
CA GLU A 180 -8.01 -3.78 -7.12
C GLU A 180 -9.47 -3.72 -7.61
N GLU A 181 -10.00 -4.85 -8.09
CA GLU A 181 -11.43 -4.96 -8.40
C GLU A 181 -12.20 -4.87 -7.08
N ASP A 182 -12.91 -3.77 -6.85
CA ASP A 182 -13.83 -3.63 -5.72
C ASP A 182 -14.86 -4.77 -5.76
N GLU A 183 -14.80 -5.72 -4.82
CA GLU A 183 -15.77 -6.83 -4.72
C GLU A 183 -17.22 -6.37 -4.50
N ASN A 184 -17.44 -5.07 -4.24
CA ASN A 184 -18.76 -4.45 -4.06
C ASN A 184 -19.48 -4.12 -5.37
N ASP A 185 -18.82 -4.22 -6.53
CA ASP A 185 -19.43 -3.90 -7.84
C ASP A 185 -19.82 -5.15 -8.64
N LYS A 186 -20.18 -6.25 -7.95
CA LYS A 186 -20.92 -7.34 -8.58
C LYS A 186 -22.37 -6.89 -8.74
N PRO A 187 -22.90 -6.70 -9.96
CA PRO A 187 -24.32 -6.47 -10.12
C PRO A 187 -25.05 -7.69 -9.56
N SER A 188 -25.84 -7.46 -8.51
CA SER A 188 -26.80 -8.44 -8.02
C SER A 188 -27.60 -8.92 -9.22
N LYS A 189 -27.44 -10.18 -9.58
CA LYS A 189 -28.25 -10.83 -10.61
C LYS A 189 -29.68 -10.78 -10.10
N VAL A 190 -30.47 -9.81 -10.56
CA VAL A 190 -31.91 -9.75 -10.32
C VAL A 190 -32.47 -10.96 -11.05
N GLU A 191 -32.86 -12.00 -10.30
CA GLU A 191 -33.71 -13.06 -10.83
C GLU A 191 -35.05 -12.40 -11.16
N ILE A 192 -35.27 -12.16 -12.44
CA ILE A 192 -36.59 -11.82 -12.96
C ILE A 192 -37.39 -13.12 -12.87
N GLU A 193 -38.26 -13.22 -11.86
CA GLU A 193 -39.32 -14.22 -11.83
C GLU A 193 -40.16 -14.04 -13.10
N ALA A 194 -40.16 -15.06 -13.96
CA ALA A 194 -40.97 -15.07 -15.16
C ALA A 194 -42.44 -15.14 -14.75
N GLU A 195 -43.18 -14.04 -14.91
CA GLU A 195 -44.63 -14.04 -14.84
C GLU A 195 -45.20 -14.94 -15.96
N GLU A 196 -46.23 -15.72 -15.62
CA GLU A 196 -46.88 -16.70 -16.49
C GLU A 196 -47.39 -16.08 -17.81
N PRO A 197 -47.34 -16.80 -18.94
CA PRO A 197 -47.83 -16.28 -20.20
C PRO A 197 -49.35 -16.11 -20.17
N LEU A 198 -49.80 -14.86 -20.26
CA LEU A 198 -51.19 -14.52 -20.58
C LEU A 198 -51.56 -15.14 -21.93
N ASN A 199 -52.48 -16.10 -21.89
CA ASN A 199 -53.07 -16.73 -23.06
C ASN A 199 -54.05 -15.74 -23.71
N ILE A 200 -53.56 -14.94 -24.67
CA ILE A 200 -54.38 -14.05 -25.47
C ILE A 200 -54.52 -14.68 -26.86
N ASN A 201 -55.75 -14.97 -27.25
CA ASN A 201 -56.10 -15.66 -28.49
C ASN A 201 -55.84 -14.74 -29.69
N ASP A 202 -55.03 -15.17 -30.66
CA ASP A 202 -54.49 -14.35 -31.76
C ASP A 202 -55.55 -13.79 -32.74
N THR A 203 -56.80 -14.20 -32.62
CA THR A 203 -57.90 -13.75 -33.50
C THR A 203 -58.42 -12.35 -33.18
N ASP A 204 -58.28 -11.86 -31.96
CA ASP A 204 -58.87 -10.57 -31.56
C ASP A 204 -57.92 -9.36 -31.82
N LEU A 205 -56.63 -9.60 -32.02
CA LEU A 205 -55.62 -8.55 -32.26
C LEU A 205 -55.47 -8.14 -33.74
N LEU A 206 -55.93 -8.97 -34.68
CA LEU A 206 -55.83 -8.70 -36.12
C LEU A 206 -56.97 -7.85 -36.69
N ASP A 207 -58.14 -7.85 -36.01
CA ASP A 207 -59.30 -7.05 -36.41
C ASP A 207 -59.15 -5.56 -36.01
N GLU A 208 -58.31 -5.24 -35.03
CA GLU A 208 -58.05 -3.86 -34.60
C GLU A 208 -56.96 -3.14 -35.42
N ILE A 209 -56.02 -3.89 -36.02
CA ILE A 209 -54.92 -3.32 -36.81
C ILE A 209 -55.31 -3.05 -38.27
N THR A 210 -56.23 -3.82 -38.83
CA THR A 210 -56.51 -3.75 -40.28
C THR A 210 -57.75 -2.92 -40.65
N GLY A 211 -58.63 -2.59 -39.70
CA GLY A 211 -59.73 -1.64 -39.90
C GLY A 211 -60.62 -1.93 -41.13
N GLN A 212 -60.66 -3.18 -41.60
CA GLN A 212 -61.41 -3.59 -42.78
C GLN A 212 -62.66 -4.34 -42.34
N MET A 213 -63.78 -3.60 -42.24
CA MET A 213 -65.10 -4.21 -42.35
C MET A 213 -65.25 -4.77 -43.78
N SER A 214 -65.13 -6.08 -43.94
CA SER A 214 -65.58 -6.75 -45.16
C SER A 214 -66.99 -7.29 -44.95
N LEU A 215 -67.98 -6.44 -45.25
CA LEU A 215 -69.30 -6.89 -45.72
C LEU A 215 -69.07 -7.75 -46.97
N PHE A 216 -69.57 -8.99 -47.02
CA PHE A 216 -70.40 -9.53 -48.11
C PHE A 216 -71.00 -10.87 -47.69
N ASP A 217 -72.30 -11.00 -47.96
CA ASP A 217 -73.18 -12.15 -47.77
C ASP A 217 -72.85 -13.33 -48.71
N ASP A 218 -72.90 -14.56 -48.19
CA ASP A 218 -73.85 -15.64 -48.54
C ASP A 218 -73.67 -16.84 -47.58
#